data_AF-A0AA51FZP6-F1
#
_entry.id   AF-A0AA51FZP6-F1
#
_cell.length_a   1.000
_cell.length_b   1.000
_cell.length_c   1.000
_cell.angle_alpha   90.00
_cell.angle_beta   90.00
_cell.angle_gamma   90.00
#
_symmetry.space_group_name_H-M   'P 1'
#
loop_
_entity.id
_entity.type
_entity.pdbx_description
1 polymer ?
#
loop_
_entity_poly.entity_id
_entity_poly.type
_entity_poly.pdbx_seq_one_letter_code
_entity_poly.pdbx_strand_id
1 'polypeptide(L)' 'GTYTDENASYAREDAIKCIVTALADANSFLLDPLLELKPVRFLEGEVIHDLLTIFVSEKLSSYQKFYENHKEFVHS' A
#
# COMPACT_ATOMS: atom_id res chain seq x y z
N GLY A 1 -17.13 -7.94 16.60
CA GLY A 1 -18.25 -8.13 15.65
C GLY A 1 -17.71 -7.88 14.27
N THR A 2 -17.52 -8.95 13.49
CA THR A 2 -18.40 -9.39 12.38
C THR A 2 -18.08 -8.63 11.09
N TYR A 3 -16.97 -9.05 10.49
CA TYR A 3 -16.63 -8.76 9.09
C TYR A 3 -17.56 -9.59 8.20
N THR A 4 -18.61 -8.95 7.68
CA THR A 4 -19.37 -9.45 6.54
C THR A 4 -18.61 -9.09 5.26
N ASP A 5 -18.65 -9.93 4.21
CA ASP A 5 -17.92 -9.73 2.93
C ASP A 5 -18.09 -8.31 2.35
N GLU A 6 -19.26 -7.69 2.51
CA GLU A 6 -19.50 -6.30 2.11
C GLU A 6 -18.58 -5.28 2.81
N ASN A 7 -18.31 -5.45 4.10
CA ASN A 7 -17.44 -4.57 4.87
C ASN A 7 -15.96 -4.80 4.54
N ALA A 8 -15.60 -5.99 4.08
CA ALA A 8 -14.24 -6.31 3.67
C ALA A 8 -13.82 -5.53 2.41
N SER A 9 -14.74 -5.36 1.46
CA SER A 9 -14.54 -4.50 0.28
C SER A 9 -14.34 -3.02 0.66
N TYR A 10 -15.15 -2.47 1.57
CA TYR A 10 -14.95 -1.09 2.05
C TYR A 10 -13.62 -0.93 2.78
N ALA A 11 -13.27 -1.86 3.67
CA ALA A 11 -12.00 -1.84 4.38
C ALA A 11 -10.79 -1.94 3.43
N ARG A 12 -10.95 -2.64 2.30
CA ARG A 12 -9.92 -2.72 1.25
C ARG A 12 -9.74 -1.36 0.57
N GLU A 13 -10.82 -0.74 0.09
CA GLU A 13 -10.74 0.56 -0.59
C GLU A 13 -10.19 1.65 0.32
N ASP A 14 -10.61 1.69 1.59
CA ASP A 14 -10.09 2.62 2.58
C ASP A 14 -8.60 2.38 2.85
N ALA A 15 -8.15 1.12 2.94
CA ALA A 15 -6.73 0.81 3.09
C ALA A 15 -5.92 1.30 1.88
N ILE A 16 -6.39 1.09 0.65
CA ILE A 16 -5.74 1.58 -0.56
C ILE A 16 -5.64 3.12 -0.54
N LYS A 17 -6.74 3.82 -0.26
CA LYS A 17 -6.74 5.29 -0.16
C LYS A 17 -5.79 5.79 0.92
N CYS A 18 -5.73 5.12 2.07
CA CYS A 18 -4.84 5.48 3.16
C CYS A 18 -3.37 5.33 2.75
N ILE A 19 -3.01 4.24 2.07
CA ILE A 19 -1.66 4.02 1.54
C ILE A 19 -1.30 5.09 0.51
N VAL A 20 -2.16 5.36 -0.48
CA VAL A 20 -1.91 6.38 -1.51
C VAL A 20 -1.75 7.76 -0.88
N THR A 21 -2.58 8.10 0.10
CA THR A 21 -2.49 9.38 0.82
C THR A 21 -1.17 9.47 1.60
N ALA A 22 -0.77 8.39 2.26
CA ALA A 22 0.49 8.33 3.00
C ALA A 22 1.72 8.39 2.06
N LEU A 23 1.63 7.83 0.86
CA LEU A 23 2.69 7.95 -0.16
C LEU A 23 2.73 9.35 -0.82
N ALA A 24 1.57 9.99 -0.99
CA ALA A 24 1.48 11.34 -1.54
C ALA A 24 2.00 12.40 -0.55
N ASP A 25 1.88 12.14 0.75
CA ASP A 25 2.42 13.00 1.80
C ASP A 25 3.88 12.64 2.09
N ALA A 26 4.80 13.45 1.58
CA ALA A 26 6.25 13.24 1.75
C ALA A 26 6.74 13.35 3.22
N ASN A 27 5.88 13.77 4.17
CA ASN A 27 6.18 13.80 5.59
C ASN A 27 5.50 12.65 6.37
N SER A 28 4.85 11.71 5.68
CA SER A 28 4.25 10.56 6.33
C SER A 28 5.34 9.54 6.70
N PHE A 29 5.95 9.74 7.86
CA PHE A 29 6.94 8.82 8.45
C PHE A 29 6.31 7.54 9.03
N LEU A 30 4.99 7.37 8.91
CA LEU A 30 4.22 6.29 9.56
C LEU A 30 3.81 5.21 8.56
N LEU A 31 4.73 4.78 7.69
CA LEU A 31 4.45 3.70 6.72
C LEU A 31 4.59 2.31 7.37
N ASP A 32 5.54 2.11 8.29
CA ASP A 32 5.71 0.85 9.03
C ASP A 32 4.44 0.43 9.80
N PRO A 33 3.81 1.31 10.62
CA PRO A 33 2.60 0.93 11.35
C PRO A 33 1.40 0.70 10.42
N LEU A 34 1.39 1.35 9.26
CA LEU A 34 0.40 1.18 8.20
C LEU A 34 0.46 -0.25 7.62
N LEU A 35 1.66 -0.79 7.43
CA LEU A 35 1.88 -2.17 6.96
C LEU A 35 1.36 -3.23 7.96
N GLU A 36 1.38 -2.92 9.27
CA GLU A 36 0.89 -3.83 10.31
C GLU A 36 -0.64 -3.88 10.43
N LEU A 37 -1.36 -2.97 9.77
CA LEU A 37 -2.81 -2.95 9.81
C LEU A 37 -3.40 -4.21 9.16
N LYS A 38 -4.34 -4.84 9.85
CA LYS A 38 -5.08 -6.02 9.37
C LYS A 38 -5.62 -5.91 7.92
N PRO A 39 -6.26 -4.80 7.50
CA PRO A 39 -6.71 -4.64 6.13
C PRO A 39 -5.56 -4.48 5.12
N VAL A 40 -4.41 -3.92 5.53
CA VAL A 40 -3.23 -3.79 4.67
C VAL A 40 -2.54 -5.14 4.48
N ARG A 41 -2.44 -5.96 5.52
CA ARG A 41 -2.00 -7.37 5.38
C ARG A 41 -2.93 -8.19 4.47
N PHE A 42 -4.21 -7.85 4.41
CA PHE A 42 -5.15 -8.51 3.51
C PHE A 42 -4.93 -8.13 2.03
N LEU A 43 -4.18 -7.06 1.78
CA LEU A 43 -3.70 -6.64 0.46
C LEU A 43 -2.34 -7.28 0.11
N GLU A 44 -1.82 -8.22 0.92
CA GLU A 44 -0.60 -8.96 0.57
C GLU A 44 -0.75 -9.63 -0.81
N GLY A 45 0.20 -9.32 -1.69
CA GLY A 45 0.20 -9.77 -3.09
C GLY A 45 -0.35 -8.75 -4.08
N GLU A 46 -0.95 -7.65 -3.62
CA GLU A 46 -1.31 -6.52 -4.49
C GLU A 46 -0.13 -5.57 -4.71
N VAL A 47 -0.11 -4.92 -5.87
CA VAL A 47 0.92 -3.95 -6.31
C VAL A 47 1.08 -2.81 -5.28
N ILE A 48 -0.02 -2.34 -4.68
CA ILE A 48 0.01 -1.25 -3.70
C ILE A 48 0.70 -1.65 -2.38
N HIS A 49 0.56 -2.90 -1.94
CA HIS A 49 1.19 -3.41 -0.73
C HIS A 49 2.70 -3.60 -0.94
N ASP A 50 3.09 -4.10 -2.11
CA ASP A 50 4.50 -4.26 -2.48
C ASP A 50 5.20 -2.89 -2.55
N LEU A 51 4.53 -1.89 -3.15
CA LEU A 51 5.02 -0.52 -3.20
C LEU A 51 5.23 0.07 -1.79
N LEU A 52 4.26 -0.09 -0.89
CA LEU A 52 4.39 0.36 0.51
C LEU A 52 5.57 -0.34 1.21
N THR A 53 5.72 -1.65 1.03
CA THR A 53 6.80 -2.44 1.61
C THR A 53 8.18 -1.96 1.14
N ILE A 54 8.29 -1.62 -0.15
CA ILE A 54 9.52 -1.04 -0.72
C ILE A 54 9.85 0.31 -0.11
N PHE A 55 8.84 1.16 0.09
CA PHE A 55 8.99 2.47 0.72
C PHE A 55 9.47 2.34 2.17
N VAL A 56 8.84 1.46 2.94
CA VAL A 56 9.23 1.14 4.32
C VAL A 56 10.63 0.54 4.39
N SER A 57 11.02 -0.27 3.41
CA SER A 57 12.34 -0.89 3.35
C SER A 57 13.47 0.10 2.97
N GLU A 58 13.17 1.38 2.72
CA GLU A 58 14.09 2.47 2.37
C GLU A 58 15.06 2.13 1.22
N LYS A 59 14.66 1.27 0.28
CA LYS A 59 15.50 0.86 -0.86
C LYS A 59 15.02 1.47 -2.16
N LEU A 60 15.57 2.64 -2.48
CA LEU A 60 15.33 3.32 -3.76
C LEU A 60 15.58 2.42 -4.98
N SER A 61 16.58 1.53 -4.91
CA SER A 61 16.86 0.55 -5.98
C SER A 61 15.74 -0.48 -6.17
N SER A 62 15.02 -0.83 -5.10
CA SER A 62 13.85 -1.71 -5.19
C SER A 62 12.68 -0.95 -5.83
N TYR A 63 12.48 0.33 -5.46
CA TYR A 63 11.46 1.18 -6.09
C TYR A 63 11.70 1.35 -7.59
N GLN A 64 12.93 1.59 -8.02
CA GLN A 64 13.24 1.71 -9.46
C GLN A 64 12.89 0.43 -10.23
N LYS A 65 13.25 -0.75 -9.71
CA LYS A 65 12.92 -2.04 -10.34
C LYS A 65 11.42 -2.32 -10.39
N PHE A 66 10.71 -1.95 -9.32
CA PHE A 66 9.26 -2.06 -9.24
C PHE A 66 8.59 -1.11 -10.23
N TYR A 67 9.02 0.15 -10.24
CA TYR A 67 8.56 1.17 -11.18
C TYR A 67 8.79 0.71 -12.62
N GLU A 68 9.94 0.13 -12.97
CA GLU A 68 10.19 -0.40 -14.31
C GLU A 68 9.27 -1.55 -14.73
N ASN A 69 8.87 -2.43 -13.81
CA ASN A 69 7.95 -3.52 -14.10
C ASN A 69 6.47 -3.10 -14.07
N HIS A 70 6.12 -2.05 -13.33
CA HIS A 70 4.74 -1.64 -13.09
C HIS A 70 4.46 -0.17 -13.50
N LYS A 71 5.19 0.36 -14.50
CA LYS A 71 5.06 1.76 -14.98
C LYS A 71 3.61 2.13 -15.30
N GLU A 72 2.83 1.21 -15.86
CA GLU A 72 1.43 1.43 -16.22
C GLU A 72 0.53 1.74 -15.01
N PHE A 73 0.91 1.27 -13.83
CA PHE A 73 0.13 1.46 -12.59
C PHE A 73 0.37 2.83 -11.94
N VAL A 74 1.54 3.44 -12.17
CA VAL A 74 1.89 4.74 -11.59
C VAL A 74 1.50 5.90 -12.51
N HIS A 75 1.38 5.65 -13.82
CA HIS A 75 1.06 6.68 -14.83
C HIS A 75 -0.40 6.66 -15.33
N SER A 76 -1.27 5.76 -14.85
CA SER A 76 -2.71 5.73 -15.21
C SER A 76 -3.58 6.59 -14.30
#